data_AF-F8AV64-F1
#
_entry.id   AF-F8AV64-F1
#
_cell.length_a   1.000
_cell.length_b   1.000
_cell.length_c   1.000
_cell.angle_alpha   90.00
_cell.angle_beta   90.00
_cell.angle_gamma   90.00
#
_symmetry.space_group_name_H-M   'P 1'
#
loop_
_entity.id
_entity.type
_entity.pdbx_description
1 polymer ?
#
loop_
_entity_poly.entity_id
_entity_poly.type
_entity_poly.pdbx_seq_one_letter_code
_entity_poly.pdbx_strand_id
1 'polypeptide(L)'
;MSLLSPGGARPSAVDPDIAEKLRGWIRSALDLDEEATVLVAQLACAEPGCPPVETVLAALPAAGRRSVTLPGPAARLTESDVRRAFHLSGETHAH
;
A
#
# COMPACT_ATOMS: atom_id res chain seq x y z
N MET A 1 -0.28 -11.35 33.05
CA MET A 1 0.53 -11.60 31.85
C MET A 1 -0.31 -11.15 30.67
N SER A 2 -0.16 -9.89 30.25
CA SER A 2 -1.04 -9.26 29.27
C SER A 2 -0.90 -9.93 27.92
N LEU A 3 -2.03 -10.41 27.42
CA LEU A 3 -2.19 -10.98 26.09
C LEU A 3 -1.86 -9.89 25.06
N LEU A 4 -0.77 -10.08 24.32
CA LEU A 4 -0.51 -9.35 23.09
C LEU A 4 -1.69 -9.61 22.16
N SER A 5 -2.54 -8.60 21.99
CA SER A 5 -3.44 -8.56 20.84
C SER A 5 -2.56 -8.26 19.62
N PRO A 6 -2.50 -9.12 18.58
CA PRO A 6 -1.97 -8.67 17.31
C PRO A 6 -2.93 -7.59 16.82
N GLY A 7 -2.48 -6.34 16.81
CA GLY A 7 -3.23 -5.19 16.34
C GLY A 7 -3.63 -5.40 14.89
N GLY A 8 -4.79 -6.01 14.68
CA GLY A 8 -5.41 -6.13 13.38
C GLY A 8 -5.83 -4.75 12.93
N ALA A 9 -4.92 -4.04 12.26
CA ALA A 9 -5.23 -2.80 11.58
C ALA A 9 -6.41 -3.10 10.64
N ARG A 10 -7.57 -2.49 10.94
CA ARG A 10 -8.76 -2.75 10.15
C ARG A 10 -8.58 -2.05 8.80
N PRO A 11 -8.80 -2.75 7.68
CA PRO A 11 -8.82 -2.09 6.39
C PRO A 11 -9.93 -1.04 6.41
N SER A 12 -9.56 0.20 6.14
CA SER A 12 -10.45 1.31 5.95
C SER A 12 -10.90 1.31 4.49
N ALA A 13 -12.18 1.66 4.25
CA ALA A 13 -12.72 1.71 2.90
C ALA A 13 -11.95 2.77 2.07
N VAL A 14 -11.35 2.33 0.96
CA VAL A 14 -10.78 3.19 -0.06
C VAL A 14 -11.83 3.40 -1.14
N ASP A 15 -11.99 4.64 -1.59
CA ASP A 15 -12.87 4.94 -2.72
C ASP A 15 -12.44 4.15 -3.98
N PRO A 16 -13.36 3.49 -4.70
CA PRO A 16 -13.00 2.63 -5.82
C PRO A 16 -12.30 3.39 -6.96
N ASP A 17 -12.63 4.65 -7.22
CA ASP A 17 -11.97 5.46 -8.26
C ASP A 17 -10.50 5.73 -7.89
N ILE A 18 -10.27 6.06 -6.61
CA ILE A 18 -8.93 6.25 -6.06
C ILE A 18 -8.14 4.94 -6.10
N ALA A 19 -8.77 3.80 -5.78
CA ALA A 19 -8.12 2.50 -5.84
C ALA A 19 -7.72 2.13 -7.28
N GLU A 20 -8.59 2.34 -8.27
CA GLU A 20 -8.26 2.10 -9.69
C GLU A 20 -7.13 3.00 -10.18
N LYS A 21 -7.17 4.29 -9.82
CA LYS A 21 -6.12 5.25 -10.15
C LYS A 21 -4.76 4.84 -9.59
N LEU A 22 -4.72 4.43 -8.32
CA LEU A 22 -3.50 3.90 -7.69
C LEU A 22 -3.02 2.62 -8.36
N ARG A 23 -3.92 1.70 -8.71
CA ARG A 23 -3.57 0.48 -9.45
C ARG A 23 -2.95 0.79 -10.81
N GLY A 24 -3.48 1.76 -11.54
CA GLY A 24 -2.90 2.23 -12.80
C GLY A 24 -1.47 2.75 -12.63
N TRP A 25 -1.24 3.57 -11.61
CA TRP A 25 0.11 4.08 -11.31
C TRP A 25 1.09 2.99 -10.90
N ILE A 26 0.66 2.01 -10.11
CA ILE A 26 1.51 0.88 -9.70
C ILE A 26 1.92 0.05 -10.92
N ARG A 27 0.97 -0.25 -11.80
CA ARG A 27 1.24 -0.99 -13.04
C ARG A 27 2.22 -0.23 -13.93
N SER A 28 2.00 1.08 -14.11
CA SER A 28 2.92 1.92 -14.89
C SER A 28 4.30 2.04 -14.25
N ALA A 29 4.39 2.13 -12.92
CA ALA A 29 5.66 2.26 -12.21
C ALA A 29 6.53 0.99 -12.26
N LEU A 30 5.90 -0.17 -12.35
CA LEU A 30 6.54 -1.48 -12.31
C LEU A 30 6.53 -2.22 -13.66
N ASP A 31 6.03 -1.58 -14.72
CA ASP A 31 5.84 -2.17 -16.05
C ASP A 31 5.09 -3.51 -15.99
N LEU A 32 3.95 -3.51 -15.29
CA LEU A 32 3.14 -4.71 -15.07
C LEU A 32 2.01 -4.82 -16.09
N ASP A 33 1.74 -6.06 -16.50
CA ASP A 33 0.55 -6.40 -17.29
C ASP A 33 -0.75 -6.25 -16.45
N GLU A 34 -1.89 -6.16 -17.13
CA GLU A 34 -3.21 -6.14 -16.50
C GLU A 34 -3.51 -7.41 -15.69
N GLU A 35 -2.93 -8.55 -16.06
CA GLU A 35 -3.09 -9.81 -15.32
C GLU A 35 -2.37 -9.79 -13.96
N ALA A 36 -1.44 -8.87 -13.73
CA ALA A 36 -0.75 -8.74 -12.46
C ALA A 36 -1.72 -8.27 -11.36
N THR A 37 -1.76 -9.03 -10.26
CA THR A 37 -2.59 -8.69 -9.11
C THR A 37 -2.00 -7.49 -8.38
N VAL A 38 -2.80 -6.42 -8.26
CA VAL A 38 -2.46 -5.22 -7.50
C VAL A 38 -3.47 -5.00 -6.38
N LEU A 39 -2.96 -4.90 -5.15
CA LEU A 39 -3.71 -4.65 -3.94
C LEU A 39 -3.46 -3.22 -3.44
N VAL A 40 -4.53 -2.51 -3.16
CA VAL A 40 -4.53 -1.19 -2.52
C VAL A 40 -5.34 -1.31 -1.24
N ALA A 41 -4.70 -1.12 -0.09
CA ALA A 41 -5.34 -1.22 1.21
C ALA A 41 -4.97 -0.02 2.06
N GLN A 42 -5.97 0.65 2.65
CA GLN A 42 -5.73 1.67 3.66
C GLN A 42 -5.90 1.04 5.05
N LEU A 43 -4.93 1.21 5.92
CA LEU A 43 -4.91 0.67 7.27
C LEU A 43 -5.01 1.82 8.26
N ALA A 44 -5.85 1.68 9.29
CA ALA A 44 -5.85 2.64 10.39
C ALA A 44 -4.65 2.39 11.31
N CYS A 45 -3.86 3.42 11.59
CA CYS A 45 -2.79 3.34 12.57
C CYS A 45 -3.42 3.43 13.96
N ALA A 46 -3.32 2.37 14.76
CA ALA A 46 -3.94 2.29 16.09
C ALA A 46 -3.05 2.88 17.20
N GLU A 47 -1.91 3.49 16.85
CA GLU A 47 -0.93 4.01 17.79
C GLU A 47 -1.25 5.46 18.20
N PRO A 48 -1.13 5.81 19.50
CA PRO A 48 -1.35 7.17 19.96
C PRO A 48 -0.25 8.10 19.41
N GLY A 49 -0.63 9.00 18.49
CA GLY A 49 0.26 10.02 17.91
C GLY A 49 0.60 9.85 16.43
N CYS A 50 0.20 8.74 15.80
CA CYS A 50 0.38 8.53 14.36
C CYS A 50 -0.74 9.19 13.52
N PRO A 51 -0.46 9.53 12.25
CA PRO A 51 -1.53 9.88 11.30
C PRO A 51 -2.56 8.75 11.28
N PRO A 52 -3.87 9.06 11.17
CA PRO A 52 -4.93 8.09 11.46
C PRO A 52 -4.94 6.89 10.51
N VAL A 53 -4.33 7.03 9.32
CA VAL A 53 -4.30 5.99 8.30
C VAL A 53 -2.99 5.97 7.51
N GLU A 54 -2.63 4.79 7.03
CA GLU A 54 -1.52 4.50 6.13
C GLU A 54 -2.05 3.72 4.93
N THR A 55 -1.40 3.82 3.78
CA THR A 55 -1.81 3.13 2.56
C THR A 55 -0.75 2.14 2.13
N VAL A 56 -1.11 0.86 2.10
CA VAL A 56 -0.30 -0.23 1.59
C VAL A 56 -0.65 -0.45 0.13
N LEU A 57 0.38 -0.40 -0.72
CA LEU A 57 0.31 -0.68 -2.14
C LEU A 57 1.15 -1.93 -2.41
N ALA A 58 0.53 -2.99 -2.91
CA ALA A 58 1.24 -4.24 -3.21
C ALA A 58 0.95 -4.70 -4.64
N ALA A 59 1.99 -5.13 -5.33
CA ALA A 59 1.93 -5.78 -6.63
C ALA A 59 2.51 -7.19 -6.52
N LEU A 60 1.83 -8.15 -7.15
CA LEU A 60 2.21 -9.55 -7.16
C LEU A 60 2.37 -10.04 -8.62
N PRO A 61 3.41 -9.61 -9.33
CA PRO A 61 3.77 -10.20 -10.62
C PRO A 61 4.24 -11.66 -10.49
N ALA A 62 4.28 -12.39 -11.61
CA ALA A 62 4.85 -13.74 -11.64
C ALA A 62 6.31 -13.81 -11.15
N ALA A 63 7.07 -12.72 -11.31
CA ALA A 63 8.47 -12.62 -10.89
C ALA A 63 8.67 -12.40 -9.38
N GLY A 64 7.61 -12.12 -8.60
CA GLY A 64 7.72 -11.96 -7.15
C GLY A 64 6.68 -11.01 -6.54
N ARG A 65 6.92 -10.55 -5.31
CA ARG A 65 6.06 -9.60 -4.60
C ARG A 65 6.80 -8.29 -4.33
N ARG A 66 6.17 -7.17 -4.66
CA ARG A 66 6.65 -5.81 -4.36
C ARG A 66 5.57 -5.10 -3.56
N SER A 67 5.90 -4.57 -2.39
CA SER A 67 4.94 -3.82 -1.58
C SER A 67 5.58 -2.63 -0.90
N VAL A 68 4.86 -1.53 -0.86
CA VAL A 68 5.28 -0.28 -0.23
C VAL A 68 4.15 0.24 0.66
N THR A 69 4.53 0.81 1.79
CA THR A 69 3.60 1.47 2.71
C THR A 69 3.89 2.96 2.67
N LEU A 70 2.87 3.75 2.34
CA LEU A 70 2.93 5.20 2.30
C LEU A 70 2.13 5.80 3.45
N PRO A 71 2.68 6.78 4.19
CA PRO A 71 1.95 7.43 5.26
C PRO A 71 0.81 8.30 4.71
N GLY A 72 -0.38 8.18 5.30
CA GLY A 72 -1.56 8.95 4.93
C GLY A 72 -2.59 8.20 4.08
N PRO A 73 -3.72 8.86 3.78
CA PRO A 73 -4.83 8.25 3.06
C PRO A 73 -4.52 8.08 1.57
N ALA A 74 -5.14 7.07 0.97
CA ALA A 74 -5.00 6.74 -0.45
C ALA A 74 -5.29 7.96 -1.35
N ALA A 75 -6.27 8.78 -0.97
CA ALA A 75 -6.69 9.97 -1.71
C ALA A 75 -5.63 11.09 -1.75
N ARG A 76 -4.64 11.08 -0.84
CA ARG A 76 -3.56 12.09 -0.81
C ARG A 76 -2.37 11.67 -1.67
N LEU A 77 -2.25 10.40 -2.00
CA LEU A 77 -1.12 9.87 -2.74
C LEU A 77 -1.12 10.41 -4.18
N THR A 78 0.07 10.75 -4.68
CA THR A 78 0.27 11.14 -6.07
C THR A 78 1.02 10.04 -6.83
N GLU A 79 0.93 10.08 -8.17
CA GLU A 79 1.71 9.18 -9.02
C GLU A 79 3.22 9.24 -8.69
N SER A 80 3.73 10.44 -8.42
CA SER A 80 5.13 10.65 -8.08
C SER A 80 5.52 9.97 -6.75
N ASP A 81 4.63 9.96 -5.76
CA ASP A 81 4.85 9.25 -4.50
C ASP A 81 4.91 7.74 -4.72
N VAL A 82 3.96 7.19 -5.49
CA VAL A 82 3.90 5.76 -5.82
C VAL A 82 5.17 5.33 -6.56
N ARG A 83 5.54 6.05 -7.61
CA ARG A 83 6.74 5.75 -8.42
C ARG A 83 8.01 5.82 -7.57
N ARG A 84 8.13 6.87 -6.75
CA ARG A 84 9.28 7.04 -5.84
C ARG A 84 9.34 5.90 -4.82
N ALA A 85 8.21 5.51 -4.24
CA ALA A 85 8.16 4.42 -3.26
C ALA A 85 8.65 3.11 -3.86
N PHE A 86 8.10 2.69 -5.01
CA PHE A 86 8.53 1.44 -5.66
C PHE A 86 9.98 1.48 -6.16
N HIS A 87 10.50 2.65 -6.52
CA HIS A 87 11.91 2.82 -6.87
C HIS A 87 12.84 2.67 -5.64
N LEU A 88 12.41 3.12 -4.46
CA LEU A 88 13.22 3.07 -3.23
C LEU A 88 13.08 1.75 -2.47
N SER A 89 11.94 1.07 -2.55
CA SER A 89 11.63 -0.16 -1.80
C SER A 89 12.23 -1.42 -2.43
N GLY A 90 13.45 -1.32 -2.97
CA GLY A 90 14.16 -2.41 -3.63
C GLY A 90 14.42 -3.65 -2.77
N GLU A 91 14.22 -3.60 -1.45
CA GLU A 91 14.43 -4.74 -0.55
C GLU A 91 13.27 -4.89 0.43
N THR A 92 12.67 -6.08 0.43
CA THR A 92 11.49 -6.54 1.17
C THR A 92 11.52 -6.16 2.66
N HIS A 93 10.55 -5.36 3.11
CA HIS A 93 10.15 -5.31 4.52
C HIS A 93 9.27 -6.55 4.78
N ALA A 94 9.88 -7.61 5.32
CA ALA A 94 9.17 -8.73 5.91
C ALA A 94 8.70 -8.31 7.31
N HIS A 95 7.41 -8.51 7.58
CA HIS A 95 6.78 -8.37 8.90
C HIS A 95 7.33 -9.43 9.86
#